data_AF-A0A4Q7IMR2-F1
#
_entry.id   AF-A0A4Q7IMR2-F1
#
_cell.length_a   1.000
_cell.length_b   1.000
_cell.length_c   1.000
_cell.angle_alpha   90.00
_cell.angle_beta   90.00
_cell.angle_gamma   90.00
#
_symmetry.space_group_name_H-M   'P 1'
#
loop_
_entity.id
_entity.type
_entity.pdbx_description
1 polymer ?
#
loop_
_entity_poly.entity_id
_entity_poly.type
_entity_poly.pdbx_seq_one_letter_code
_entity_poly.pdbx_strand_id
1 'polypeptide(L)'
;MSSANAGTNETLKVTANKGLFYVSVMGQNDGVNFSVKTGTSTPDPVNPIDPATADFVVVEPVAVSIPAAAINSKAEFSSDVEQIIASTWAQWGEISANTPGIVADVAKAIHFLAQQDDIKDKDLDILLYFLRNFAANGDFTQFSQADAKLISDALHAVAMMTEFYTTGAPAGLIHESYATALINLTTAEGAQFITEQLPHLMALTQFYAGLSNPYVNDNFGYSTNQILKAFYDLAYIGKQNALI
;
A
#
# COMPACT_ATOMS: atom_id res chain seq x y z
N MET A 1 22.04 16.94 14.74
CA MET A 1 22.85 16.26 13.71
C MET A 1 23.32 17.28 12.68
N SER A 2 24.51 17.07 12.11
CA SER A 2 24.85 17.46 10.73
C SER A 2 26.10 16.72 10.26
N SER A 3 26.13 16.29 8.99
CA SER A 3 27.35 15.88 8.28
C SER A 3 27.24 16.22 6.78
N ALA A 4 28.37 16.53 6.17
CA ALA A 4 28.55 16.71 4.74
C ALA A 4 29.64 15.73 4.27
N ASN A 5 29.21 14.61 3.66
CA ASN A 5 29.99 13.57 2.94
C ASN A 5 29.99 12.16 3.57
N ALA A 6 30.50 11.19 2.80
CA ALA A 6 30.07 9.79 2.76
C ALA A 6 30.66 8.87 3.84
N GLY A 7 29.85 7.91 4.30
CA GLY A 7 30.19 6.91 5.33
C GLY A 7 29.64 7.21 6.74
N THR A 8 28.75 8.19 6.87
CA THR A 8 28.32 8.69 8.18
C THR A 8 27.29 7.75 8.84
N ASN A 9 27.65 7.20 10.00
CA ASN A 9 26.72 6.55 10.92
C ASN A 9 26.22 7.59 11.93
N GLU A 10 24.94 7.93 11.86
CA GLU A 10 24.31 8.90 12.76
C GLU A 10 23.27 8.19 13.63
N THR A 11 23.29 8.47 14.94
CA THR A 11 22.36 7.87 15.91
C THR A 11 21.49 8.94 16.55
N LEU A 12 20.17 8.83 16.39
CA LEU A 12 19.19 9.65 17.09
C LEU A 12 18.55 8.83 18.22
N LYS A 13 18.75 9.26 19.48
CA LYS A 13 18.07 8.68 20.64
C LYS A 13 16.91 9.57 21.06
N VAL A 14 15.71 9.01 21.10
CA VAL A 14 14.49 9.72 21.51
C VAL A 14 13.78 8.93 22.59
N THR A 15 13.25 9.65 23.59
CA THR A 15 12.40 9.07 24.64
C THR A 15 10.99 9.62 24.47
N ALA A 16 10.05 8.78 24.06
CA ALA A 16 8.63 9.13 24.00
C ALA A 16 7.92 8.59 25.26
N ASN A 17 7.47 9.48 26.14
CA ASN A 17 6.85 9.08 27.41
C ASN A 17 5.37 8.65 27.26
N LYS A 18 4.65 9.21 26.27
CA LYS A 18 3.29 8.83 25.82
C LYS A 18 3.06 9.38 24.38
N GLY A 19 2.22 8.72 23.57
CA GLY A 19 1.82 9.17 22.24
C GLY A 19 2.58 8.52 21.07
N LEU A 20 2.25 8.91 19.83
CA LEU A 20 2.89 8.44 18.60
C LEU A 20 4.10 9.34 18.26
N PHE A 21 5.24 8.72 17.96
CA PHE A 21 6.45 9.42 17.54
C PHE A 21 6.74 9.15 16.07
N TYR A 22 6.76 10.21 15.26
CA TYR A 22 7.01 10.13 13.83
C TYR A 22 8.44 10.57 13.52
N VAL A 23 9.15 9.75 12.76
CA VAL A 23 10.46 10.11 12.18
C VAL A 23 10.29 10.19 10.67
N SER A 24 10.71 11.31 10.09
CA SER A 24 10.79 11.48 8.64
C SER A 24 12.26 11.67 8.25
N VAL A 25 12.72 10.88 7.29
CA VAL A 25 14.05 10.98 6.70
C VAL A 25 13.87 11.49 5.28
N MET A 26 14.43 12.67 4.98
CA MET A 26 14.33 13.32 3.67
C MET A 26 15.73 13.60 3.12
N GLY A 27 15.92 13.38 1.82
CA GLY A 27 17.20 13.57 1.14
C GLY A 27 17.50 12.48 0.10
N GLN A 28 18.73 12.46 -0.41
CA GLN A 28 19.22 11.40 -1.30
C GLN A 28 19.61 10.18 -0.45
N ASN A 29 18.74 9.18 -0.40
CA ASN A 29 18.79 8.08 0.57
C ASN A 29 19.38 6.77 0.00
N ASP A 30 20.10 6.84 -1.11
CA ASP A 30 20.71 5.66 -1.72
C ASP A 30 21.79 5.08 -0.78
N GLY A 31 21.64 3.81 -0.40
CA GLY A 31 22.51 3.13 0.58
C GLY A 31 22.23 3.44 2.07
N VAL A 32 21.07 4.02 2.41
CA VAL A 32 20.69 4.27 3.82
C VAL A 32 19.93 3.08 4.40
N ASN A 33 20.41 2.53 5.52
CA ASN A 33 19.68 1.54 6.31
C ASN A 33 19.05 2.22 7.53
N PHE A 34 17.73 2.07 7.68
CA PHE A 34 17.00 2.56 8.85
C PHE A 34 16.75 1.41 9.83
N SER A 35 17.19 1.56 11.07
CA SER A 35 16.93 0.60 12.14
C SER A 35 16.42 1.29 13.40
N VAL A 36 15.29 0.82 13.94
CA VAL A 36 14.73 1.27 15.21
C VAL A 36 15.02 0.23 16.28
N LYS A 37 15.47 0.66 17.47
CA LYS A 37 15.65 -0.22 18.64
C LYS A 37 15.02 0.42 19.86
N THR A 38 14.31 -0.36 20.66
CA THR A 38 13.79 0.12 21.95
C THR A 38 14.90 0.02 23.00
N GLY A 39 14.99 1.03 23.87
CA GLY A 39 16.10 1.17 24.79
C GLY A 39 16.00 0.29 26.03
N THR A 40 16.04 -1.04 25.88
CA THR A 40 16.42 -2.00 26.95
C THR A 40 17.08 -3.29 26.45
N SER A 41 17.24 -3.53 25.15
CA SER A 41 17.98 -4.70 24.68
C SER A 41 19.48 -4.46 24.83
N THR A 42 20.14 -5.27 25.67
CA THR A 42 21.59 -5.45 25.58
C THR A 42 21.91 -5.97 24.17
N PRO A 43 22.93 -5.45 23.48
CA PRO A 43 23.30 -6.00 22.19
C PRO A 43 23.75 -7.45 22.41
N ASP A 44 23.04 -8.43 21.86
CA ASP A 44 23.63 -9.75 21.65
C ASP A 44 24.76 -9.58 20.63
N PRO A 45 26.03 -9.74 21.02
CA PRO A 45 27.16 -9.54 20.12
C PRO A 45 27.33 -10.68 19.10
N VAL A 46 26.51 -11.73 19.14
CA VAL A 46 26.81 -13.00 18.46
C VAL A 46 25.77 -13.44 17.43
N ASN A 47 24.54 -12.89 17.40
CA ASN A 47 23.57 -13.30 16.38
C ASN A 47 22.60 -12.17 15.94
N PRO A 48 22.79 -11.56 14.76
CA PRO A 48 21.82 -10.65 14.16
C PRO A 48 20.62 -11.34 13.48
N ILE A 49 20.45 -12.66 13.66
CA ILE A 49 19.60 -13.51 12.80
C ILE A 49 18.60 -14.38 13.57
N ASP A 50 18.50 -14.27 14.90
CA ASP A 50 17.50 -15.03 15.64
C ASP A 50 16.11 -14.35 15.55
N PRO A 51 15.14 -14.90 14.82
CA PRO A 51 13.81 -14.31 14.68
C PRO A 51 13.04 -14.26 16.01
N ALA A 52 13.44 -15.05 17.01
CA ALA A 52 12.79 -15.09 18.32
C ALA A 52 13.26 -13.95 19.27
N THR A 53 14.35 -13.27 18.93
CA THR A 53 14.89 -12.13 19.73
C THR A 53 14.90 -10.81 18.96
N ALA A 54 14.42 -10.83 17.73
CA ALA A 54 14.15 -9.65 16.94
C ALA A 54 13.07 -8.79 17.64
N ASP A 55 13.45 -7.58 18.10
CA ASP A 55 12.56 -6.55 18.68
C ASP A 55 11.54 -5.97 17.64
N PHE A 56 11.23 -6.71 16.58
CA PHE A 56 10.22 -6.37 15.59
C PHE A 56 8.90 -7.04 15.96
N VAL A 57 7.82 -6.26 16.00
CA VAL A 57 6.47 -6.84 16.04
C VAL A 57 6.28 -7.60 14.74
N VAL A 58 6.25 -8.93 14.80
CA VAL A 58 5.87 -9.75 13.66
C VAL A 58 4.42 -9.45 13.34
N VAL A 59 4.19 -8.73 12.24
CA VAL A 59 2.85 -8.50 11.70
C VAL A 59 2.60 -9.59 10.66
N GLU A 60 1.98 -10.67 11.11
CA GLU A 60 1.54 -11.77 10.25
C GLU A 60 0.50 -11.28 9.22
N PRO A 61 0.31 -11.98 8.08
CA PRO A 61 -0.77 -11.73 7.15
C PRO A 61 -2.11 -11.62 7.89
N VAL A 62 -2.79 -10.50 7.68
CA VAL A 62 -3.98 -10.16 8.47
C VAL A 62 -5.19 -10.78 7.80
N ALA A 63 -5.83 -11.74 8.49
CA ALA A 63 -7.11 -12.26 8.06
C ALA A 63 -8.21 -11.26 8.48
N VAL A 64 -8.82 -10.60 7.51
CA VAL A 64 -10.03 -9.80 7.70
C VAL A 64 -11.22 -10.47 7.03
N SER A 65 -12.41 -10.33 7.62
CA SER A 65 -13.64 -10.82 6.99
C SER A 65 -14.18 -9.77 6.03
N ILE A 66 -14.11 -10.02 4.73
CA ILE A 66 -14.73 -9.19 3.69
C ILE A 66 -15.88 -9.95 2.98
N PRO A 67 -16.85 -9.24 2.37
CA PRO A 67 -17.89 -9.87 1.55
C PRO A 67 -17.30 -10.65 0.37
N ALA A 68 -18.08 -11.57 -0.21
CA ALA A 68 -17.72 -12.16 -1.52
C ALA A 68 -17.72 -11.09 -2.61
N ALA A 69 -16.95 -11.29 -3.69
CA ALA A 69 -16.98 -10.40 -4.84
C ALA A 69 -18.41 -10.33 -5.43
N ALA A 70 -18.80 -9.15 -5.87
CA ALA A 70 -20.14 -8.92 -6.42
C ALA A 70 -20.34 -9.51 -7.82
N ILE A 71 -19.24 -9.83 -8.51
CA ILE A 71 -19.21 -10.44 -9.84
C ILE A 71 -18.35 -11.71 -9.78
N ASN A 72 -18.59 -12.66 -10.69
CA ASN A 72 -17.99 -14.00 -10.64
C ASN A 72 -17.18 -14.36 -11.88
N SER A 73 -17.06 -13.45 -12.86
CA SER A 73 -16.27 -13.67 -14.07
C SER A 73 -15.85 -12.35 -14.73
N LYS A 74 -14.78 -12.39 -15.54
CA LYS A 74 -14.39 -11.26 -16.40
C LYS A 74 -15.46 -10.85 -17.40
N ALA A 75 -16.38 -11.75 -17.78
CA ALA A 75 -17.48 -11.46 -18.68
C ALA A 75 -18.54 -10.52 -18.08
N GLU A 76 -18.48 -10.29 -16.76
CA GLU A 76 -19.35 -9.35 -16.04
C GLU A 76 -18.68 -7.98 -15.84
N PHE A 77 -17.48 -7.76 -16.40
CA PHE A 77 -16.86 -6.43 -16.40
C PHE A 77 -17.75 -5.44 -17.16
N SER A 78 -17.88 -4.23 -16.61
CA SER A 78 -18.58 -3.16 -17.34
C SER A 78 -17.78 -2.74 -18.56
N SER A 79 -18.44 -2.15 -19.55
CA SER A 79 -17.77 -1.62 -20.75
C SER A 79 -16.69 -0.61 -20.41
N ASP A 80 -16.84 0.12 -19.30
CA ASP A 80 -15.87 1.13 -18.88
C ASP A 80 -14.64 0.46 -18.24
N VAL A 81 -14.80 -0.63 -17.49
CA VAL A 81 -13.68 -1.46 -17.01
C VAL A 81 -12.92 -2.07 -18.19
N GLU A 82 -13.62 -2.61 -19.19
CA GLU A 82 -13.00 -3.11 -20.42
C GLU A 82 -12.25 -2.00 -21.17
N GLN A 83 -12.82 -0.79 -21.23
CA GLN A 83 -12.16 0.37 -21.82
C GLN A 83 -10.88 0.73 -21.07
N ILE A 84 -10.89 0.74 -19.74
CA ILE A 84 -9.70 1.03 -18.93
C ILE A 84 -8.59 0.02 -19.21
N ILE A 85 -8.92 -1.27 -19.23
CA ILE A 85 -7.98 -2.37 -19.52
C ILE A 85 -7.33 -2.20 -20.90
N ALA A 86 -8.12 -1.74 -21.89
CA ALA A 86 -7.63 -1.51 -23.25
C ALA A 86 -6.92 -0.15 -23.45
N SER A 87 -6.85 0.70 -22.42
CA SER A 87 -6.37 2.08 -22.51
C SER A 87 -5.02 2.29 -21.81
N THR A 88 -4.51 3.53 -21.89
CA THR A 88 -3.24 3.95 -21.30
C THR A 88 -3.43 5.01 -20.21
N TRP A 89 -2.39 5.23 -19.41
CA TRP A 89 -2.35 6.28 -18.37
C TRP A 89 -2.87 7.66 -18.83
N ALA A 90 -2.50 8.08 -20.03
CA ALA A 90 -2.92 9.37 -20.58
C ALA A 90 -4.44 9.43 -20.81
N GLN A 91 -5.04 8.33 -21.26
CA GLN A 91 -6.48 8.22 -21.51
C GLN A 91 -7.27 8.02 -20.21
N TRP A 92 -6.69 7.36 -19.21
CA TRP A 92 -7.34 7.15 -17.92
C TRP A 92 -7.72 8.44 -17.21
N GLY A 93 -6.98 9.53 -17.41
CA GLY A 93 -7.35 10.83 -16.85
C GLY A 93 -8.66 11.35 -17.42
N GLU A 94 -8.86 11.21 -18.73
CA GLU A 94 -10.10 11.58 -19.40
C GLU A 94 -11.26 10.66 -18.98
N ILE A 95 -11.03 9.36 -18.88
CA ILE A 95 -12.05 8.40 -18.39
C ILE A 95 -12.45 8.76 -16.95
N SER A 96 -11.48 8.95 -16.06
CA SER A 96 -11.72 9.27 -14.65
C SER A 96 -12.54 10.56 -14.46
N ALA A 97 -12.30 11.57 -15.31
CA ALA A 97 -12.97 12.86 -15.21
C ALA A 97 -14.40 12.86 -15.80
N ASN A 98 -14.71 11.94 -16.73
CA ASN A 98 -15.95 11.98 -17.51
C ASN A 98 -16.89 10.79 -17.27
N THR A 99 -16.49 9.81 -16.46
CA THR A 99 -17.30 8.62 -16.14
C THR A 99 -17.61 8.57 -14.64
N PRO A 100 -18.71 9.20 -14.20
CA PRO A 100 -19.06 9.19 -12.79
C PRO A 100 -19.34 7.77 -12.28
N GLY A 101 -18.86 7.45 -11.08
CA GLY A 101 -19.05 6.12 -10.46
C GLY A 101 -18.14 5.02 -10.99
N ILE A 102 -17.22 5.31 -11.93
CA ILE A 102 -16.32 4.31 -12.53
C ILE A 102 -15.53 3.51 -11.49
N VAL A 103 -15.17 4.15 -10.38
CA VAL A 103 -14.37 3.53 -9.32
C VAL A 103 -15.10 2.37 -8.64
N ALA A 104 -16.44 2.37 -8.61
CA ALA A 104 -17.22 1.28 -8.05
C ALA A 104 -17.11 0.00 -8.90
N ASP A 105 -17.15 0.14 -10.22
CA ASP A 105 -17.02 -1.00 -11.14
C ASP A 105 -15.58 -1.51 -11.19
N VAL A 106 -14.60 -0.60 -11.18
CA VAL A 106 -13.18 -0.96 -11.04
C VAL A 106 -12.93 -1.72 -9.74
N ALA A 107 -13.45 -1.25 -8.61
CA ALA A 107 -13.28 -1.93 -7.33
C ALA A 107 -13.92 -3.33 -7.30
N LYS A 108 -15.12 -3.51 -7.90
CA LYS A 108 -15.74 -4.84 -8.04
C LYS A 108 -14.87 -5.78 -8.89
N ALA A 109 -14.31 -5.27 -9.99
CA ALA A 109 -13.41 -6.04 -10.85
C ALA A 109 -12.13 -6.45 -10.12
N ILE A 110 -11.46 -5.52 -9.42
CA ILE A 110 -10.27 -5.82 -8.59
C ILE A 110 -10.60 -6.88 -7.52
N HIS A 111 -11.72 -6.73 -6.82
CA HIS A 111 -12.13 -7.67 -5.78
C HIS A 111 -12.31 -9.08 -6.37
N PHE A 112 -13.02 -9.21 -7.50
CA PHE A 112 -13.17 -10.49 -8.19
C PHE A 112 -11.81 -11.09 -8.60
N LEU A 113 -10.93 -10.30 -9.21
CA LEU A 113 -9.61 -10.75 -9.67
C LEU A 113 -8.73 -11.22 -8.51
N ALA A 114 -8.70 -10.46 -7.43
CA ALA A 114 -7.96 -10.84 -6.23
C ALA A 114 -8.48 -12.15 -5.62
N GLN A 115 -9.80 -12.39 -5.63
CA GLN A 115 -10.38 -13.66 -5.17
C GLN A 115 -10.04 -14.86 -6.06
N GLN A 116 -9.57 -14.65 -7.29
CA GLN A 116 -9.05 -15.73 -8.12
C GLN A 116 -7.66 -16.20 -7.68
N ASP A 117 -7.01 -15.44 -6.79
CA ASP A 117 -5.71 -15.75 -6.21
C ASP A 117 -4.58 -15.94 -7.26
N ASP A 118 -4.71 -15.27 -8.41
CA ASP A 118 -3.70 -15.22 -9.46
C ASP A 118 -3.05 -13.84 -9.51
N ILE A 119 -1.91 -13.69 -8.82
CA ILE A 119 -1.15 -12.43 -8.78
C ILE A 119 -0.58 -12.03 -10.16
N LYS A 120 -0.59 -12.94 -11.14
CA LYS A 120 -0.07 -12.71 -12.49
C LYS A 120 -1.15 -12.22 -13.46
N ASP A 121 -2.40 -12.08 -13.01
CA ASP A 121 -3.45 -11.51 -13.82
C ASP A 121 -3.11 -10.04 -14.17
N LYS A 122 -2.93 -9.78 -15.47
CA LYS A 122 -2.52 -8.46 -15.95
C LYS A 122 -3.58 -7.40 -15.73
N ASP A 123 -4.85 -7.79 -15.72
CA ASP A 123 -5.95 -6.85 -15.52
C ASP A 123 -5.96 -6.36 -14.07
N LEU A 124 -5.50 -7.18 -13.12
CA LEU A 124 -5.42 -6.80 -11.70
C LEU A 124 -4.46 -5.62 -11.51
N ASP A 125 -3.25 -5.72 -12.05
CA ASP A 125 -2.26 -4.64 -11.96
C ASP A 125 -2.75 -3.36 -12.68
N ILE A 126 -3.30 -3.50 -13.89
CA ILE A 126 -3.86 -2.38 -14.65
C ILE A 126 -4.94 -1.64 -13.84
N LEU A 127 -5.89 -2.38 -13.28
CA LEU A 127 -7.01 -1.79 -12.55
C LEU A 127 -6.60 -1.20 -11.21
N LEU A 128 -5.67 -1.85 -10.47
CA LEU A 128 -5.10 -1.26 -9.25
C LEU A 128 -4.37 0.05 -9.57
N TYR A 129 -3.57 0.07 -10.63
CA TYR A 129 -2.81 1.26 -11.02
C TYR A 129 -3.73 2.37 -11.58
N PHE A 130 -4.87 2.02 -12.19
CA PHE A 130 -5.91 2.97 -12.55
C PHE A 130 -6.44 3.74 -11.33
N LEU A 131 -6.59 3.09 -10.15
CA LEU A 131 -7.03 3.79 -8.93
C LEU A 131 -6.10 4.94 -8.54
N ARG A 132 -4.79 4.82 -8.78
CA ARG A 132 -3.85 5.94 -8.59
C ARG A 132 -4.16 7.11 -9.54
N ASN A 133 -4.50 6.82 -10.79
CA ASN A 133 -4.87 7.84 -11.77
C ASN A 133 -6.19 8.52 -11.39
N PHE A 134 -7.19 7.74 -10.96
CA PHE A 134 -8.47 8.26 -10.47
C PHE A 134 -8.28 9.21 -9.29
N ALA A 135 -7.38 8.93 -8.34
CA ALA A 135 -7.09 9.84 -7.24
C ALA A 135 -6.60 11.23 -7.68
N ALA A 136 -5.98 11.34 -8.86
CA ALA A 136 -5.46 12.59 -9.40
C ALA A 136 -6.47 13.33 -10.30
N ASN A 137 -7.33 12.59 -11.02
CA ASN A 137 -8.14 13.13 -12.11
C ASN A 137 -9.66 12.88 -11.95
N GLY A 138 -10.06 12.05 -11.00
CA GLY A 138 -11.43 11.60 -10.81
C GLY A 138 -12.38 12.71 -10.37
N ASP A 139 -13.64 12.59 -10.78
CA ASP A 139 -14.71 13.43 -10.25
C ASP A 139 -15.13 12.95 -8.85
N PHE A 140 -14.57 13.61 -7.82
CA PHE A 140 -14.91 13.34 -6.43
C PHE A 140 -16.25 13.95 -5.98
N THR A 141 -16.97 14.70 -6.82
CA THR A 141 -18.28 15.26 -6.43
C THR A 141 -19.36 14.20 -6.28
N GLN A 142 -19.17 13.03 -6.90
CA GLN A 142 -20.05 11.87 -6.80
C GLN A 142 -19.44 10.71 -6.01
N PHE A 143 -18.19 10.85 -5.54
CA PHE A 143 -17.52 9.83 -4.76
C PHE A 143 -18.18 9.71 -3.39
N SER A 144 -18.61 8.50 -3.04
CA SER A 144 -19.37 8.22 -1.84
C SER A 144 -18.62 7.30 -0.88
N GLN A 145 -19.12 7.21 0.35
CA GLN A 145 -18.62 6.24 1.33
C GLN A 145 -18.81 4.79 0.86
N ALA A 146 -19.83 4.51 0.03
CA ALA A 146 -20.03 3.19 -0.56
C ALA A 146 -18.92 2.86 -1.57
N ASP A 147 -18.50 3.83 -2.38
CA ASP A 147 -17.39 3.67 -3.32
C ASP A 147 -16.07 3.44 -2.58
N ALA A 148 -15.80 4.24 -1.56
CA ALA A 148 -14.62 4.07 -0.72
C ALA A 148 -14.60 2.70 -0.03
N LYS A 149 -15.76 2.20 0.41
CA LYS A 149 -15.87 0.85 0.98
C LYS A 149 -15.55 -0.23 -0.05
N LEU A 150 -16.06 -0.11 -1.27
CA LEU A 150 -15.76 -1.06 -2.35
C LEU A 150 -14.26 -1.10 -2.64
N ILE A 151 -13.59 0.05 -2.66
CA ILE A 151 -12.12 0.13 -2.80
C ILE A 151 -11.45 -0.57 -1.62
N SER A 152 -11.85 -0.31 -0.38
CA SER A 152 -11.27 -0.96 0.80
C SER A 152 -11.42 -2.49 0.75
N ASP A 153 -12.61 -2.99 0.46
CA ASP A 153 -12.88 -4.44 0.34
C ASP A 153 -12.01 -5.07 -0.76
N ALA A 154 -11.85 -4.40 -1.90
CA ALA A 154 -10.98 -4.85 -2.98
C ALA A 154 -9.50 -4.88 -2.57
N LEU A 155 -9.02 -3.84 -1.87
CA LEU A 155 -7.63 -3.77 -1.39
C LEU A 155 -7.33 -4.79 -0.30
N HIS A 156 -8.31 -5.09 0.58
CA HIS A 156 -8.23 -6.22 1.50
C HIS A 156 -8.07 -7.54 0.75
N ALA A 157 -8.89 -7.78 -0.28
CA ALA A 157 -8.81 -9.00 -1.08
C ALA A 157 -7.42 -9.16 -1.71
N VAL A 158 -6.85 -8.08 -2.26
CA VAL A 158 -5.49 -8.08 -2.83
C VAL A 158 -4.44 -8.43 -1.78
N ALA A 159 -4.49 -7.78 -0.61
CA ALA A 159 -3.52 -8.02 0.46
C ALA A 159 -3.66 -9.40 1.15
N MET A 160 -4.73 -10.14 0.84
CA MET A 160 -4.99 -11.51 1.31
C MET A 160 -4.67 -12.59 0.27
N MET A 161 -4.23 -12.23 -0.95
CA MET A 161 -3.79 -13.21 -1.95
C MET A 161 -2.58 -14.01 -1.43
N THR A 162 -2.53 -15.30 -1.74
CA THR A 162 -1.50 -16.24 -1.28
C THR A 162 -0.10 -15.80 -1.67
N GLU A 163 0.06 -15.30 -2.91
CA GLU A 163 1.33 -14.81 -3.43
C GLU A 163 1.56 -13.31 -3.18
N PHE A 164 0.76 -12.62 -2.35
CA PHE A 164 0.99 -11.20 -2.07
C PHE A 164 2.37 -10.99 -1.42
N TYR A 165 2.64 -11.63 -0.28
CA TYR A 165 3.92 -11.51 0.44
C TYR A 165 5.03 -12.41 -0.11
N THR A 166 5.35 -12.28 -1.41
CA THR A 166 6.43 -13.00 -2.08
C THR A 166 7.41 -12.05 -2.77
N THR A 167 8.60 -12.55 -3.12
CA THR A 167 9.60 -11.81 -3.91
C THR A 167 9.50 -12.09 -5.41
N GLY A 168 8.72 -13.09 -5.81
CA GLY A 168 8.51 -13.44 -7.22
C GLY A 168 7.73 -12.38 -7.99
N ALA A 169 8.16 -12.08 -9.21
CA ALA A 169 7.41 -11.17 -10.09
C ALA A 169 6.01 -11.76 -10.41
N PRO A 170 4.95 -10.92 -10.45
CA PRO A 170 4.97 -9.46 -10.41
C PRO A 170 4.70 -8.84 -9.01
N ALA A 171 4.98 -9.53 -7.90
CA ALA A 171 4.58 -9.06 -6.57
C ALA A 171 5.01 -7.61 -6.25
N GLY A 172 6.20 -7.19 -6.67
CA GLY A 172 6.64 -5.79 -6.51
C GLY A 172 5.71 -4.78 -7.21
N LEU A 173 5.21 -5.07 -8.41
CA LEU A 173 4.23 -4.21 -9.10
C LEU A 173 2.93 -4.15 -8.31
N ILE A 174 2.41 -5.30 -7.88
CA ILE A 174 1.18 -5.37 -7.08
C ILE A 174 1.32 -4.63 -5.74
N HIS A 175 2.47 -4.71 -5.08
CA HIS A 175 2.78 -3.95 -3.87
C HIS A 175 2.75 -2.43 -4.11
N GLU A 176 3.32 -1.97 -5.24
CA GLU A 176 3.28 -0.57 -5.63
C GLU A 176 1.85 -0.11 -5.90
N SER A 177 1.12 -0.87 -6.72
CA SER A 177 -0.25 -0.56 -7.12
C SER A 177 -1.20 -0.59 -5.92
N TYR A 178 -1.08 -1.55 -5.00
CA TYR A 178 -1.78 -1.57 -3.72
C TYR A 178 -1.48 -0.31 -2.88
N ALA A 179 -0.21 -0.01 -2.64
CA ALA A 179 0.18 1.12 -1.80
C ALA A 179 -0.26 2.47 -2.37
N THR A 180 -0.21 2.64 -3.69
CA THR A 180 -0.67 3.86 -4.35
C THR A 180 -2.18 3.99 -4.38
N ALA A 181 -2.92 2.89 -4.49
CA ALA A 181 -4.38 2.91 -4.49
C ALA A 181 -4.98 3.38 -3.15
N LEU A 182 -4.26 3.17 -2.03
CA LEU A 182 -4.69 3.60 -0.69
C LEU A 182 -4.96 5.12 -0.58
N ILE A 183 -4.37 5.94 -1.46
CA ILE A 183 -4.61 7.39 -1.46
C ILE A 183 -6.10 7.73 -1.70
N ASN A 184 -6.85 6.88 -2.40
CA ASN A 184 -8.29 7.08 -2.62
C ASN A 184 -9.11 7.00 -1.33
N LEU A 185 -8.57 6.39 -0.27
CA LEU A 185 -9.21 6.33 1.04
C LEU A 185 -8.92 7.58 1.89
N THR A 186 -8.10 8.51 1.41
CA THR A 186 -7.75 9.73 2.16
C THR A 186 -8.82 10.82 2.10
N THR A 187 -9.94 10.61 1.41
CA THR A 187 -11.08 11.53 1.38
C THR A 187 -11.89 11.47 2.68
N ALA A 188 -12.84 12.40 2.87
CA ALA A 188 -13.73 12.38 4.02
C ALA A 188 -14.60 11.11 4.06
N GLU A 189 -15.02 10.62 2.89
CA GLU A 189 -15.81 9.42 2.68
C GLU A 189 -15.02 8.13 2.99
N GLY A 190 -13.71 8.15 2.72
CA GLY A 190 -12.83 6.98 2.86
C GLY A 190 -12.07 6.88 4.18
N ALA A 191 -11.91 7.99 4.91
CA ALA A 191 -10.97 8.07 6.04
C ALA A 191 -11.19 6.99 7.12
N GLN A 192 -12.42 6.55 7.33
CA GLN A 192 -12.74 5.48 8.29
C GLN A 192 -12.17 4.11 7.90
N PHE A 193 -11.97 3.84 6.61
CA PHE A 193 -11.46 2.57 6.10
C PHE A 193 -9.93 2.50 6.10
N ILE A 194 -9.25 3.63 6.33
CA ILE A 194 -7.77 3.67 6.42
C ILE A 194 -7.26 2.78 7.55
N THR A 195 -7.91 2.84 8.72
CA THR A 195 -7.48 2.08 9.90
C THR A 195 -7.60 0.58 9.69
N GLU A 196 -8.54 0.15 8.86
CA GLU A 196 -8.73 -1.25 8.47
C GLU A 196 -7.59 -1.74 7.57
N GLN A 197 -7.02 -0.86 6.73
CA GLN A 197 -5.89 -1.19 5.83
C GLN A 197 -4.52 -1.18 6.53
N LEU A 198 -4.37 -0.46 7.65
CA LEU A 198 -3.10 -0.32 8.35
C LEU A 198 -2.41 -1.66 8.69
N PRO A 199 -3.12 -2.69 9.19
CA PRO A 199 -2.50 -3.98 9.47
C PRO A 199 -1.83 -4.61 8.24
N HIS A 200 -2.45 -4.55 7.05
CA HIS A 200 -1.85 -5.06 5.81
C HIS A 200 -0.63 -4.25 5.39
N LEU A 201 -0.72 -2.92 5.44
CA LEU A 201 0.41 -2.04 5.10
C LEU A 201 1.61 -2.25 6.07
N MET A 202 1.33 -2.49 7.34
CA MET A 202 2.35 -2.83 8.34
C MET A 202 2.97 -4.21 8.07
N ALA A 203 2.17 -5.23 7.75
CA ALA A 203 2.66 -6.56 7.36
C ALA A 203 3.57 -6.47 6.13
N LEU A 204 3.16 -5.71 5.13
CA LEU A 204 3.94 -5.49 3.91
C LEU A 204 5.27 -4.79 4.20
N THR A 205 5.25 -3.79 5.08
CA THR A 205 6.48 -3.09 5.51
C THR A 205 7.43 -4.02 6.24
N GLN A 206 6.89 -4.86 7.14
CA GLN A 206 7.67 -5.87 7.85
C GLN A 206 8.26 -6.92 6.91
N PHE A 207 7.50 -7.33 5.89
CA PHE A 207 7.98 -8.21 4.83
C PHE A 207 9.21 -7.61 4.12
N TYR A 208 9.14 -6.36 3.67
CA TYR A 208 10.29 -5.68 3.05
C TYR A 208 11.48 -5.50 4.00
N ALA A 209 11.22 -5.17 5.27
CA ALA A 209 12.25 -5.03 6.29
C ALA A 209 12.97 -6.36 6.61
N GLY A 210 12.29 -7.50 6.39
CA GLY A 210 12.87 -8.83 6.55
C GLY A 210 13.75 -9.28 5.38
N LEU A 211 13.74 -8.58 4.24
CA LEU A 211 14.56 -8.92 3.08
C LEU A 211 15.99 -8.44 3.27
N SER A 212 16.96 -9.33 3.04
CA SER A 212 18.39 -8.99 3.11
C SER A 212 18.82 -7.99 2.03
N ASN A 213 18.17 -8.03 0.86
CA ASN A 213 18.35 -7.07 -0.22
C ASN A 213 17.04 -6.96 -1.04
N PRO A 214 16.11 -6.06 -0.69
CA PRO A 214 14.84 -5.95 -1.41
C PRO A 214 15.01 -5.50 -2.86
N TYR A 215 16.05 -4.72 -3.17
CA TYR A 215 16.25 -4.07 -4.48
C TYR A 215 16.69 -5.01 -5.61
N VAL A 216 16.99 -6.29 -5.32
CA VAL A 216 17.26 -7.29 -6.37
C VAL A 216 15.99 -7.83 -7.00
N ASN A 217 14.84 -7.62 -6.35
CA ASN A 217 13.56 -8.13 -6.82
C ASN A 217 12.87 -7.09 -7.70
N ASP A 218 12.19 -7.55 -8.74
CA ASP A 218 11.58 -6.69 -9.74
C ASP A 218 10.58 -5.72 -9.10
N ASN A 219 10.78 -4.43 -9.38
CA ASN A 219 9.96 -3.31 -8.92
C ASN A 219 10.03 -2.96 -7.41
N PHE A 220 10.70 -3.75 -6.57
CA PHE A 220 10.71 -3.54 -5.11
C PHE A 220 11.27 -2.18 -4.68
N GLY A 221 12.15 -1.56 -5.46
CA GLY A 221 12.62 -0.20 -5.20
C GLY A 221 11.50 0.85 -5.28
N TYR A 222 10.66 0.77 -6.31
CA TYR A 222 9.49 1.64 -6.47
C TYR A 222 8.43 1.32 -5.42
N SER A 223 8.14 0.05 -5.19
CA SER A 223 7.18 -0.39 -4.17
C SER A 223 7.56 0.11 -2.78
N THR A 224 8.85 0.02 -2.40
CA THR A 224 9.34 0.54 -1.11
C THR A 224 9.02 2.03 -0.96
N ASN A 225 9.26 2.82 -2.01
CA ASN A 225 8.92 4.24 -2.01
C ASN A 225 7.42 4.48 -1.82
N GLN A 226 6.57 3.74 -2.53
CA GLN A 226 5.12 3.90 -2.44
C GLN A 226 4.54 3.41 -1.11
N ILE A 227 5.08 2.34 -0.51
CA ILE A 227 4.69 1.86 0.83
C ILE A 227 4.96 2.95 1.87
N LEU A 228 6.15 3.56 1.84
CA LEU A 228 6.50 4.67 2.74
C LEU A 228 5.63 5.90 2.49
N LYS A 229 5.36 6.23 1.22
CA LYS A 229 4.46 7.32 0.85
C LYS A 229 3.04 7.07 1.35
N ALA A 230 2.53 5.84 1.28
CA ALA A 230 1.21 5.49 1.77
C ALA A 230 1.06 5.82 3.27
N PHE A 231 2.05 5.51 4.12
CA PHE A 231 1.99 5.94 5.53
C PHE A 231 1.91 7.46 5.68
N TYR A 232 2.68 8.20 4.88
CA TYR A 232 2.60 9.66 4.90
C TYR A 232 1.21 10.15 4.49
N ASP A 233 0.68 9.67 3.37
CA ASP A 233 -0.62 10.08 2.85
C ASP A 233 -1.74 9.75 3.87
N LEU A 234 -1.74 8.54 4.42
CA LEU A 234 -2.75 8.10 5.38
C LEU A 234 -2.66 8.88 6.71
N ALA A 235 -1.45 9.09 7.24
CA ALA A 235 -1.27 9.78 8.52
C ALA A 235 -1.49 11.29 8.43
N TYR A 236 -1.11 11.93 7.32
CA TYR A 236 -1.17 13.37 7.14
C TYR A 236 -2.47 13.83 6.48
N ILE A 237 -2.87 13.21 5.37
CA ILE A 237 -4.04 13.61 4.57
C ILE A 237 -5.31 12.99 5.15
N GLY A 238 -5.29 11.68 5.38
CA GLY A 238 -6.45 10.96 5.94
C GLY A 238 -6.92 11.53 7.27
N LYS A 239 -5.99 11.87 8.17
CA LYS A 239 -6.31 12.51 9.46
C LYS A 239 -6.95 13.90 9.32
N GLN A 240 -6.55 14.69 8.32
CA GLN A 240 -7.13 16.03 8.10
C GLN A 240 -8.55 15.94 7.54
N ASN A 241 -8.84 14.89 6.78
CA ASN A 241 -10.12 14.71 6.10
C ASN A 241 -11.12 13.87 6.91
N ALA A 242 -10.66 13.15 7.94
CA ALA A 242 -11.54 12.46 8.89
C ALA A 242 -12.47 13.47 9.58
N LEU A 243 -13.78 13.36 9.32
CA LEU A 243 -14.79 14.11 10.04
C LEU A 243 -14.77 13.66 11.51
N ILE A 244 -14.64 14.62 12.44
CA ILE A 244 -14.73 14.41 13.89
C ILE A 244 -16.15 14.01 14.27
#